data_AF-A0A3C0B5P6-F1
#
_entry.id   AF-A0A3C0B5P6-F1
#
_cell.length_a   1.000
_cell.length_b   1.000
_cell.length_c   1.000
_cell.angle_alpha   90.00
_cell.angle_beta   90.00
_cell.angle_gamma   90.00
#
_symmetry.space_group_name_H-M   'P 1'
#
loop_
_entity.id
_entity.type
_entity.pdbx_description
1 polymer ?
#
loop_
_entity_poly.entity_id
_entity_poly.type
_entity_poly.pdbx_seq_one_letter_code
_entity_poly.pdbx_strand_id
1 'polypeptide(L)' 'LAYQTYKSNESEKGAIVFAPTLPVKSSPDDSSIDLFVIHEGLKVQLIDKIGDWYEIRIANGSKGWVKTNAVEPL' A
#
# COMPACT_ATOMS: atom_id res chain seq x y z
N LEU A 1 -29.78 14.82 -8.28
CA LEU A 1 -28.89 14.29 -7.22
C LEU A 1 -27.48 14.31 -7.80
N ALA A 2 -26.84 15.48 -7.82
CA ALA A 2 -25.91 15.92 -6.77
C ALA A 2 -24.58 15.13 -6.80
N TYR A 3 -23.73 15.49 -7.77
CA TYR A 3 -22.30 15.79 -7.61
C TYR A 3 -21.62 15.14 -6.39
N GLN A 4 -21.39 13.82 -6.42
CA GLN A 4 -20.44 13.21 -5.49
C GLN A 4 -19.03 13.48 -6.00
N THR A 5 -18.61 14.72 -5.78
CA THR A 5 -17.26 15.21 -5.59
C THR A 5 -16.20 14.12 -5.72
N TYR A 6 -15.56 14.08 -6.88
CA TYR A 6 -14.25 13.47 -7.07
C TYR A 6 -13.25 14.19 -6.15
N LYS A 7 -13.20 13.79 -4.88
CA LYS A 7 -12.09 14.12 -4.00
C LYS A 7 -10.88 13.32 -4.49
N SER A 8 -10.29 13.77 -5.59
CA SER A 8 -8.88 13.56 -5.89
C SER A 8 -8.07 14.41 -4.91
N ASN A 9 -8.08 14.01 -3.63
CA ASN A 9 -7.32 14.68 -2.59
C ASN A 9 -6.06 13.86 -2.35
N GLU A 10 -4.92 14.53 -2.53
CA GLU A 10 -3.56 14.01 -2.49
C GLU A 10 -3.25 13.11 -3.69
N SER A 11 -2.30 13.54 -4.52
CA SER A 11 -1.69 12.75 -5.60
C SER A 11 -1.58 11.28 -5.19
N GLU A 12 -2.23 10.36 -5.90
CA GLU A 12 -2.03 8.93 -5.66
C GLU A 12 -0.54 8.61 -5.93
N LYS A 13 0.27 8.61 -4.87
CA LYS A 13 1.70 8.34 -4.97
C LYS A 13 1.85 6.86 -5.25
N GLY A 14 2.28 6.53 -6.46
CA GLY A 14 2.62 5.15 -6.80
C GLY A 14 3.90 4.72 -6.10
N ALA A 15 4.05 3.43 -5.88
CA ALA A 15 5.31 2.82 -5.47
C ALA A 15 5.50 1.48 -6.18
N ILE A 16 6.76 1.04 -6.29
CA ILE A 16 7.12 -0.28 -6.82
C ILE A 16 7.64 -1.14 -5.67
N VAL A 17 7.18 -2.39 -5.61
CA VAL A 17 7.70 -3.39 -4.68
C VAL A 17 9.06 -3.86 -5.17
N PHE A 18 10.09 -3.81 -4.31
CA PHE A 18 11.44 -4.31 -4.62
C PHE A 18 11.81 -5.58 -3.87
N ALA A 19 11.06 -5.92 -2.83
CA ALA A 19 11.26 -7.18 -2.12
C ALA A 19 10.75 -8.36 -2.97
N PRO A 20 11.53 -9.46 -3.14
CA PRO A 20 11.11 -10.63 -3.94
C PRO A 20 9.80 -11.25 -3.47
N THR A 21 9.54 -11.17 -2.18
CA THR A 21 8.32 -11.64 -1.53
C THR A 21 8.04 -10.73 -0.35
N LEU A 22 6.87 -10.11 -0.35
CA LEU A 22 6.45 -9.13 0.65
C LEU A 22 5.09 -9.52 1.21
N PRO A 23 5.02 -10.01 2.47
CA PRO A 23 3.73 -10.19 3.13
C PRO A 23 3.10 -8.82 3.43
N VAL A 24 1.82 -8.69 3.11
CA VAL A 24 1.02 -7.51 3.39
C VAL A 24 0.26 -7.75 4.69
N LYS A 25 0.49 -6.88 5.67
CA LYS A 25 -0.02 -6.98 7.04
C LYS A 25 -1.40 -6.37 7.22
N SER A 26 -2.17 -6.85 8.19
CA SER A 26 -3.49 -6.28 8.52
C SER A 26 -3.44 -4.93 9.22
N SER A 27 -2.33 -4.61 9.89
CA SER A 27 -2.11 -3.36 10.64
C SER A 27 -0.62 -2.97 10.60
N PRO A 28 -0.24 -1.72 10.95
CA PRO A 28 1.15 -1.27 10.97
C PRO A 28 1.91 -1.82 12.20
N ASP A 29 1.95 -3.15 12.34
CA ASP A 29 2.54 -3.89 13.44
C ASP A 29 3.17 -5.19 12.93
N ASP A 30 4.41 -5.45 13.34
CA ASP A 30 5.17 -6.65 12.93
C ASP A 30 4.53 -7.95 13.41
N SER A 31 3.79 -7.91 14.54
CA SER A 31 3.05 -9.03 15.12
C SER A 31 1.68 -9.28 14.49
N SER A 32 1.22 -8.40 13.59
CA SER A 32 -0.06 -8.55 12.94
C SER A 32 -0.05 -9.67 11.89
N ILE A 33 -1.25 -10.14 11.55
CA ILE A 33 -1.43 -11.24 10.60
C ILE A 33 -1.12 -10.80 9.18
N ASP A 34 -0.63 -11.75 8.38
CA ASP A 34 -0.46 -11.57 6.94
C ASP A 34 -1.82 -11.77 6.25
N LEU A 35 -2.23 -10.80 5.43
CA LEU A 35 -3.47 -10.87 4.64
C LEU A 35 -3.24 -11.59 3.31
N PHE A 36 -2.14 -11.26 2.64
CA PHE A 36 -1.71 -11.83 1.36
C PHE A 36 -0.24 -11.51 1.11
N VAL A 37 0.33 -12.08 0.06
CA VAL A 37 1.72 -11.87 -0.34
C VAL A 37 1.76 -11.22 -1.71
N ILE A 38 2.65 -10.25 -1.88
CA ILE A 38 2.96 -9.62 -3.16
C ILE A 38 4.42 -9.83 -3.53
N HIS A 39 4.73 -9.70 -4.81
CA HIS A 39 6.06 -9.92 -5.37
C HIS A 39 6.66 -8.63 -5.92
N GLU A 40 7.97 -8.66 -6.10
CA GLU A 40 8.74 -7.61 -6.76
C GLU A 40 8.16 -7.20 -8.12
N GLY A 41 8.35 -5.93 -8.47
CA GLY A 41 7.85 -5.34 -9.70
C GLY A 41 6.36 -4.97 -9.67
N LEU A 42 5.61 -5.34 -8.63
CA LEU A 42 4.22 -4.93 -8.49
C LEU A 42 4.13 -3.43 -8.21
N LYS A 43 3.37 -2.71 -9.03
CA LYS A 43 2.98 -1.32 -8.76
C LYS A 43 1.83 -1.28 -7.76
N VAL A 44 1.99 -0.46 -6.73
CA VAL A 44 1.01 -0.22 -5.67
C VAL A 44 0.72 1.27 -5.55
N GLN A 45 -0.43 1.61 -4.97
CA GLN A 45 -0.75 2.98 -4.57
C GLN A 45 -0.45 3.13 -3.07
N LEU A 46 0.25 4.19 -2.68
CA LEU A 46 0.41 4.58 -1.28
C LEU A 46 -0.82 5.36 -0.84
N ILE A 47 -1.50 4.86 0.21
CA ILE A 47 -2.73 5.43 0.74
C ILE A 47 -2.45 6.27 1.99
N ASP A 48 -1.64 5.74 2.91
CA ASP A 48 -1.29 6.41 4.17
C ASP A 48 0.10 5.97 4.65
N LYS A 49 0.64 6.67 5.65
CA LYS A 49 1.91 6.36 6.29
C LYS A 49 1.81 6.49 7.81
N ILE A 50 2.16 5.42 8.53
CA ILE A 50 2.26 5.41 9.99
C ILE A 50 3.63 4.88 10.39
N GLY A 51 4.50 5.75 10.92
CA GLY A 51 5.87 5.38 11.29
C GLY A 51 6.64 4.80 10.10
N ASP A 52 7.10 3.55 10.26
CA ASP A 52 7.83 2.80 9.23
C ASP A 52 6.92 1.94 8.34
N TRP A 53 5.63 2.27 8.28
CA TRP A 53 4.65 1.55 7.49
C TRP A 53 3.97 2.44 6.46
N TYR A 54 3.72 1.86 5.29
CA TYR A 54 2.79 2.38 4.30
C TYR A 54 1.54 1.51 4.26
N GLU A 55 0.37 2.15 4.27
CA GLU A 55 -0.84 1.49 3.78
C GLU A 55 -0.80 1.55 2.25
N ILE A 56 -0.96 0.40 1.62
CA ILE A 56 -0.96 0.26 0.17
C ILE A 56 -2.30 -0.23 -0.35
N ARG A 57 -2.61 0.11 -1.59
CA ARG A 57 -3.69 -0.49 -2.38
C ARG A 57 -3.13 -1.09 -3.66
N ILE A 58 -3.54 -2.32 -3.96
CA ILE A 58 -3.15 -3.01 -5.21
C ILE A 58 -4.29 -2.97 -6.23
N ALA A 59 -4.01 -3.36 -7.47
CA ALA A 59 -4.93 -3.23 -8.61
C ALA A 59 -6.30 -3.92 -8.42
N ASN A 60 -6.37 -5.02 -7.67
CA ASN A 60 -7.64 -5.71 -7.39
C ASN A 60 -8.50 -5.00 -6.30
N GLY A 61 -7.99 -3.91 -5.73
CA GLY A 61 -8.66 -3.14 -4.68
C GLY A 61 -8.31 -3.53 -3.25
N SER A 62 -7.59 -4.64 -3.03
CA SER A 62 -7.12 -5.06 -1.70
C SER A 62 -6.16 -4.02 -1.10
N LYS A 63 -6.21 -3.92 0.23
CA LYS A 63 -5.39 -3.00 1.02
C LYS A 63 -4.68 -3.73 2.14
N GLY A 64 -3.59 -3.13 2.62
CA GLY A 64 -2.92 -3.53 3.84
C GLY A 64 -1.59 -2.80 4.01
N TRP A 65 -0.83 -3.22 5.01
CA TRP A 65 0.34 -2.49 5.48
C TRP A 65 1.64 -3.20 5.08
N VAL A 66 2.62 -2.43 4.64
CA VAL A 66 3.97 -2.91 4.32
C VAL A 66 5.01 -1.98 4.93
N LYS A 67 6.21 -2.49 5.18
CA LYS A 67 7.32 -1.65 5.64
C LYS A 67 7.75 -0.69 4.54
N THR A 68 8.11 0.53 4.94
CA THR A 68 8.57 1.59 4.04
C THR A 68 9.79 1.20 3.22
N ASN A 69 10.66 0.34 3.74
CA ASN A 69 11.86 -0.14 3.05
C ASN A 69 11.60 -1.23 1.98
N ALA A 70 10.37 -1.74 1.89
CA ALA A 70 10.02 -2.81 0.95
C ALA A 70 9.47 -2.27 -0.39
N VAL A 71 9.19 -0.97 -0.45
CA VAL A 71 8.64 -0.28 -1.62
C VAL A 71 9.43 0.99 -1.90
N GLU A 72 9.59 1.33 -3.18
CA GLU A 72 10.17 2.60 -3.60
C GLU A 72 9.08 3.50 -4.17
N PRO A 73 8.79 4.66 -3.55
CA PRO A 73 7.89 5.66 -4.11
C PRO A 73 8.38 6.16 -5.48
N LEU A 74 7.43 6.37 -6.41
CA LEU A 74 7.67 6.94 -7.74
C LEU A 74 7.76 8.48 -7.73
#